data_AF-A0A5C6C9E2-F1
#
_entry.id   AF-A0A5C6C9E2-F1
#
_cell.length_a   1.000
_cell.length_b   1.000
_cell.length_c   1.000
_cell.angle_alpha   90.00
_cell.angle_beta   90.00
_cell.angle_gamma   90.00
#
_symmetry.space_group_name_H-M   'P 1'
#
loop_
_entity.id
_entity.type
_entity.pdbx_description
1 polymer ?
#
loop_
_entity_poly.entity_id
_entity_poly.type
_entity_poly.pdbx_seq_one_letter_code
_entity_poly.pdbx_strand_id
1 'polypeptide(L)'
;MSQYYVQSGNLRTVVQAQSSVKAAIWAVHQAMQQVLPVDEAPTASVANVEDPRPVTVIMLAKRIRISERGFDRRDATELSTLEVMSQWNEMVATLDRLERMMHAA
;
A
#
# COMPACT_ATOMS: atom_id res chain seq x y z
N MET A 1 -16.60 1.74 -7.17
CA MET A 1 -15.15 1.65 -6.85
C MET A 1 -14.65 0.34 -7.43
N SER A 2 -13.50 0.34 -8.09
CA SER A 2 -12.94 -0.85 -8.73
C SER A 2 -12.03 -1.59 -7.77
N GLN A 3 -11.98 -2.92 -7.90
CA GLN A 3 -11.05 -3.75 -7.15
C GLN A 3 -9.74 -3.85 -7.92
N TYR A 4 -8.63 -3.54 -7.25
CA TYR A 4 -7.29 -3.58 -7.81
C TYR A 4 -6.44 -4.60 -7.07
N TYR A 5 -5.83 -5.49 -7.84
CA TYR A 5 -4.83 -6.45 -7.40
C TYR A 5 -3.46 -5.79 -7.52
N VAL A 6 -2.85 -5.49 -6.38
CA VAL A 6 -1.55 -4.81 -6.29
C VAL A 6 -0.49 -5.82 -5.87
N GLN A 7 0.61 -5.86 -6.61
CA GLN A 7 1.74 -6.74 -6.32
C GLN A 7 3.07 -5.99 -6.44
N SER A 8 3.99 -6.22 -5.50
CA SER A 8 5.34 -5.65 -5.52
C SER A 8 6.29 -6.51 -4.70
N GLY A 9 7.26 -7.17 -5.35
CA GLY A 9 8.18 -8.08 -4.66
C GLY A 9 7.44 -9.24 -3.99
N ASN A 10 7.45 -9.30 -2.66
CA ASN A 10 6.67 -10.28 -1.88
C ASN A 10 5.29 -9.74 -1.42
N LEU A 11 4.99 -8.46 -1.67
CA LEU A 11 3.69 -7.85 -1.37
C LEU A 11 2.66 -8.31 -2.40
N ARG A 12 1.52 -8.83 -1.92
CA ARG A 12 0.31 -9.07 -2.71
C ARG A 12 -0.88 -8.64 -1.88
N THR A 13 -1.62 -7.66 -2.38
CA THR A 13 -2.80 -7.14 -1.69
C THR A 13 -3.90 -6.75 -2.67
N VAL A 14 -5.13 -6.73 -2.18
CA VAL A 14 -6.31 -6.36 -2.94
C VAL A 14 -6.86 -5.08 -2.33
N VAL A 15 -6.93 -4.03 -3.14
CA VAL A 15 -7.36 -2.69 -2.70
C VAL A 15 -8.54 -2.24 -3.52
N GLN A 16 -9.58 -1.74 -2.86
CA GLN A 16 -10.67 -1.05 -3.56
C GLN A 16 -10.30 0.43 -3.69
N ALA A 17 -10.23 0.92 -4.92
CA ALA A 17 -9.86 2.30 -5.18
C ALA A 17 -10.65 2.88 -6.35
N GLN A 18 -10.55 4.19 -6.53
CA GLN A 18 -11.10 4.88 -7.69
C GLN A 18 -10.13 4.90 -8.89
N SER A 19 -8.85 4.59 -8.66
CA SER A 19 -7.80 4.57 -9.67
C SER A 19 -6.66 3.65 -9.23
N SER A 20 -5.96 3.07 -10.20
CA SER A 20 -4.78 2.25 -9.99
C SER A 20 -3.68 2.97 -9.19
N VAL A 21 -3.51 4.27 -9.39
CA VAL A 21 -2.54 5.09 -8.64
C VAL A 21 -2.90 5.15 -7.15
N LYS A 22 -4.18 5.36 -6.82
CA LYS A 22 -4.66 5.37 -5.42
C LYS A 22 -4.48 4.00 -4.76
N ALA A 23 -4.72 2.91 -5.51
CA ALA A 23 -4.46 1.56 -5.02
C ALA A 23 -2.96 1.33 -4.73
N ALA A 24 -2.07 1.89 -5.56
CA ALA A 24 -0.62 1.83 -5.36
C ALA A 24 -0.19 2.54 -4.07
N ILE A 25 -0.65 3.78 -3.87
CA ILE A 25 -0.34 4.60 -2.69
C ILE A 25 -0.79 3.88 -1.43
N TRP A 26 -2.00 3.30 -1.44
CA TRP A 26 -2.51 2.52 -0.32
C TRP A 26 -1.67 1.28 -0.03
N ALA A 27 -1.23 0.55 -1.07
CA ALA A 27 -0.38 -0.62 -0.90
C ALA A 27 1.00 -0.27 -0.31
N VAL A 28 1.58 0.86 -0.73
CA VAL A 28 2.84 1.37 -0.15
C VAL A 28 2.65 1.78 1.31
N HIS A 29 1.57 2.50 1.62
CA HIS A 29 1.23 2.87 3.00
C HIS A 29 1.12 1.63 3.91
N GLN A 30 0.41 0.60 3.47
CA GLN A 30 0.30 -0.68 4.19
C GLN A 30 1.65 -1.36 4.39
N ALA A 31 2.52 -1.35 3.37
CA ALA A 31 3.86 -1.89 3.49
C ALA A 31 4.72 -1.13 4.50
N MET A 32 4.60 0.20 4.57
CA MET A 32 5.32 1.04 5.52
C MET A 32 4.82 0.84 6.96
N GLN A 33 3.52 0.60 7.17
CA GLN A 33 2.97 0.29 8.49
C GLN A 33 3.50 -1.03 9.06
N GLN A 34 3.89 -2.01 8.23
CA GLN A 34 4.44 -3.29 8.70
C GLN A 34 5.93 -3.25 9.08
N VAL A 35 6.66 -2.18 8.75
CA VAL A 35 8.09 -2.03 9.08
C VAL A 35 8.30 -1.41 10.47
N LEU A 36 7.25 -0.85 11.06
CA LEU A 36 7.28 -0.38 12.45
C LEU A 36 6.77 -1.50 13.36
N PRO A 37 7.58 -2.06 14.27
CA PRO A 37 7.06 -2.85 15.38
C PRO A 37 6.37 -1.89 16.35
N VAL A 38 5.16 -1.46 16.02
CA VAL A 38 4.23 -0.94 17.02
C VAL A 38 3.52 -2.16 17.57
N ASP A 39 3.66 -2.35 18.88
CA ASP A 39 3.09 -3.42 19.69
C ASP A 39 1.56 -3.30 19.73
N GLU A 40 0.89 -3.45 18.59
CA GLU A 40 -0.56 -3.58 18.50
C GLU A 40 -0.86 -4.58 17.38
N ALA A 41 -1.60 -5.62 17.75
CA ALA A 41 -1.90 -6.78 16.92
C ALA A 41 -2.24 -6.40 15.47
N PRO A 42 -1.67 -7.10 14.47
CA PRO A 42 -1.85 -6.75 13.07
C PRO A 42 -3.34 -6.87 12.71
N THR A 43 -3.97 -5.75 12.40
CA THR A 43 -5.20 -5.73 11.62
C THR A 43 -4.86 -6.07 10.17
N ALA A 44 -4.47 -7.33 9.97
CA ALA A 44 -4.32 -7.97 8.68
C ALA A 44 -5.70 -8.03 8.01
N SER A 45 -6.13 -6.93 7.42
CA SER A 45 -7.31 -6.89 6.58
C SER A 45 -6.96 -7.42 5.20
N VAL A 46 -6.82 -8.74 5.05
CA VAL A 46 -7.60 -9.53 4.07
C VAL A 46 -7.56 -11.03 4.46
N ALA A 47 -8.75 -11.56 4.77
CA ALA A 47 -9.16 -12.95 4.65
C ALA A 47 -8.33 -14.05 5.34
N ASN A 48 -8.90 -14.59 6.43
CA ASN A 48 -8.84 -16.00 6.85
C ASN A 48 -7.62 -16.81 6.39
N VAL A 49 -6.56 -16.85 7.20
CA VAL A 49 -5.87 -18.12 7.50
C VAL A 49 -5.22 -17.96 8.89
N GLU A 50 -5.70 -18.74 9.85
CA GLU A 50 -4.97 -19.06 11.08
C GLU A 50 -3.62 -19.70 10.68
N ASP A 51 -2.52 -18.95 10.75
CA ASP A 51 -1.19 -19.55 10.60
C ASP A 51 -0.13 -18.74 11.39
N PRO A 52 0.58 -19.35 12.35
CA PRO A 52 1.67 -18.70 13.08
C PRO A 52 2.91 -18.62 12.18
N ARG A 53 2.89 -17.74 11.17
CA ARG A 53 4.06 -17.53 10.31
C ARG A 53 4.94 -16.40 10.84
N PRO A 54 6.28 -16.56 10.74
CA PRO A 54 7.22 -15.52 11.15
C PRO A 54 6.92 -14.23 10.39
N VAL A 55 7.08 -13.09 11.06
CA VAL A 55 6.91 -11.74 10.51
C VAL A 55 7.81 -11.58 9.29
N THR A 56 7.31 -11.94 8.11
CA THR A 56 8.00 -11.74 6.85
C THR A 56 7.97 -10.26 6.52
N VAL A 57 9.12 -9.61 6.66
CA VAL A 57 9.33 -8.21 6.24
C VAL A 57 8.80 -8.04 4.81
N ILE A 58 7.87 -7.11 4.61
CA ILE A 58 7.42 -6.76 3.27
C ILE A 58 8.59 -6.12 2.53
N MET A 59 8.98 -6.72 1.42
CA MET A 59 10.00 -6.24 0.52
C MET A 59 9.31 -5.73 -0.76
N LEU A 60 9.20 -4.40 -0.86
CA LEU A 60 8.76 -3.74 -2.07
C LEU A 60 9.83 -3.89 -3.15
N ALA A 61 9.44 -4.35 -4.35
CA ALA A 61 10.31 -4.33 -5.51
C ALA A 61 10.47 -2.90 -6.05
N LYS A 62 11.33 -2.71 -7.05
CA LYS A 62 11.48 -1.42 -7.75
C LYS A 62 10.21 -0.97 -8.50
N ARG A 63 9.33 -1.92 -8.83
CA ARG A 63 8.08 -1.67 -9.56
C ARG A 63 6.90 -2.34 -8.86
N ILE A 64 5.78 -1.65 -8.87
CA ILE A 64 4.47 -2.11 -8.40
C ILE A 64 3.65 -2.44 -9.65
N ARG A 65 3.09 -3.65 -9.72
CA ARG A 65 2.15 -4.01 -10.79
C ARG A 65 0.73 -4.00 -10.25
N ILE A 66 -0.20 -3.48 -11.05
CA ILE A 66 -1.58 -3.28 -10.66
C ILE A 66 -2.50 -3.76 -11.78
N SER A 67 -3.50 -4.54 -11.43
CA SER A 67 -4.51 -4.99 -12.39
C SER A 67 -5.88 -5.06 -11.75
N GLU A 68 -6.93 -4.80 -12.51
CA GLU A 68 -8.32 -4.98 -12.05
C GLU A 68 -8.79 -6.44 -12.17
N ARG A 69 -8.04 -7.28 -12.91
CA ARG A 69 -8.48 -8.63 -13.31
C ARG A 69 -7.78 -9.76 -12.57
N GLY A 70 -6.74 -9.48 -11.78
CA GLY A 70 -6.02 -10.48 -10.98
C GLY A 70 -4.52 -10.23 -10.87
N PHE A 71 -3.81 -11.11 -10.14
CA PHE A 71 -2.34 -11.07 -10.01
C PHE A 71 -1.62 -11.64 -11.25
N ASP A 72 -0.33 -11.33 -11.37
CA ASP A 72 0.59 -11.82 -12.43
C ASP A 72 0.11 -11.62 -13.89
N ARG A 73 -0.68 -10.58 -14.10
CA ARG A 73 -1.22 -10.19 -15.38
C ARG A 73 -0.17 -9.45 -16.22
N ARG A 74 0.00 -9.85 -17.49
CA ARG A 74 0.91 -9.18 -18.44
C ARG A 74 0.39 -7.81 -18.92
N ASP A 75 -0.92 -7.62 -18.82
CA ASP A 75 -1.63 -6.35 -19.07
C ASP A 75 -1.70 -5.45 -17.82
N ALA A 76 -0.96 -5.79 -16.74
CA ALA A 76 -0.93 -4.97 -15.53
C ALA A 76 -0.23 -3.63 -15.77
N THR A 77 -0.78 -2.58 -15.17
CA THR A 77 -0.11 -1.27 -15.09
C THR A 77 1.10 -1.39 -14.17
N GLU A 78 2.28 -1.04 -14.66
CA GLU A 78 3.48 -0.95 -13.85
C GLU A 78 3.72 0.49 -13.42
N LEU A 79 3.92 0.70 -12.12
CA LEU A 79 4.30 1.99 -11.53
C LEU A 79 5.65 1.84 -10.83
N SER A 80 6.49 2.87 -10.87
CA SER A 80 7.72 2.89 -10.07
C SER A 80 7.36 3.00 -8.60
N THR A 81 7.91 2.12 -7.76
CA THR A 81 7.68 2.19 -6.31
C THR A 81 8.14 3.52 -5.75
N LEU A 82 9.24 4.08 -6.29
CA LEU A 82 9.77 5.36 -5.85
C LEU A 82 8.84 6.53 -6.22
N GLU A 83 8.19 6.48 -7.40
CA GLU A 83 7.20 7.49 -7.79
C GLU A 83 5.96 7.43 -6.89
N VAL A 84 5.46 6.22 -6.62
CA VAL A 84 4.31 6.01 -5.73
C VAL A 84 4.64 6.44 -4.30
N MET A 85 5.86 6.16 -3.83
CA MET A 85 6.34 6.59 -2.52
C MET A 85 6.46 8.12 -2.43
N SER A 86 6.92 8.78 -3.49
CA SER A 86 6.96 10.24 -3.57
C SER A 86 5.54 10.84 -3.47
N GLN A 87 4.57 10.28 -4.19
CA GLN A 87 3.18 10.72 -4.13
C GLN A 87 2.54 10.48 -2.75
N TRP A 88 2.87 9.35 -2.13
CA TRP A 88 2.46 9.07 -0.75
C TRP A 88 3.04 10.10 0.22
N ASN A 89 4.34 10.42 0.11
CA ASN A 89 5.00 11.39 0.96
C ASN A 89 4.40 12.80 0.81
N GLU A 90 4.08 13.21 -0.43
CA GLU A 90 3.40 14.49 -0.69
C GLU A 90 2.01 14.54 -0.03
N MET A 91 1.27 13.44 -0.07
CA MET A 91 -0.04 13.34 0.59
C MET A 91 0.09 13.47 2.12
N VAL A 92 1.05 12.75 2.72
CA VAL A 92 1.31 12.83 4.17
C VAL A 92 1.75 14.24 4.56
N ALA A 93 2.67 14.86 3.81
CA ALA A 93 3.11 16.23 4.06
C ALA A 93 1.96 17.25 3.94
N THR A 94 1.04 17.03 2.99
CA THR A 94 -0.16 17.86 2.84
C THR A 94 -1.09 17.71 4.04
N LEU A 95 -1.29 16.50 4.54
CA LEU A 95 -2.08 16.23 5.74
C LEU A 95 -1.45 16.86 6.99
N ASP A 96 -0.14 16.73 7.20
CA ASP A 96 0.60 17.36 8.30
C ASP A 96 0.47 18.89 8.26
N ARG A 97 0.53 19.48 7.06
CA ARG A 97 0.32 20.93 6.89
C ARG A 97 -1.10 21.35 7.28
N LEU A 98 -2.11 20.58 6.89
CA LEU A 98 -3.51 20.87 7.24
C LEU A 98 -3.74 20.74 8.76
N GLU A 99 -3.18 19.70 9.37
CA GLU A 99 -3.22 19.49 10.82
C GLU A 99 -2.60 20.67 11.57
N ARG A 100 -1.41 21.13 11.16
CA ARG A 100 -0.77 22.33 11.74
C ARG A 100 -1.62 23.58 11.61
N MET A 101 -2.30 23.76 10.49
CA MET A 101 -3.20 24.92 10.30
C MET A 101 -4.43 24.87 11.20
N MET A 102 -4.97 23.67 11.46
CA MET A 102 -6.11 23.50 12.36
C MET A 102 -5.72 23.65 13.84
N HIS A 103 -4.52 23.21 14.23
CA HIS A 103 -4.03 23.36 15.61
C HIS A 103 -3.46 24.75 15.93
N ALA A 104 -3.21 25.57 14.90
CA ALA A 104 -2.74 26.96 15.06
C ALA A 104 -3.88 28.00 15.10
N ALA A 105 -5.14 27.56 15.01
CA ALA A 105 -6.35 28.39 15.09
C ALA A 105 -7.06 28.19 16.44
#